data_AF-Q2GYA0-F1
#
_entry.id   AF-Q2GYA0-F1
#
_cell.length_a   1.000
_cell.length_b   1.000
_cell.length_c   1.000
_cell.angle_alpha   90.00
_cell.angle_beta   90.00
_cell.angle_gamma   90.00
#
_symmetry.space_group_name_H-M   'P 1'
#
loop_
_entity.id
_entity.type
_entity.pdbx_description
1 polymer ?
#
loop_
_entity_poly.entity_id
_entity_poly.type
_entity_poly.pdbx_seq_one_letter_code
_entity_poly.pdbx_strand_id
1 'polypeptide(L)'
;MPLPDFTSPTTFPPFTSIPTTTTPSNSDQQQQQEPYYLLAQIHQNMTLTKPTLVCTDATNTSFAVVFGSRPASGPDTLDLSRLGYRRGATLALPGARRTPPKEGDGSRGFTTEVTLMKGLAT
;
A
#
# COMPACT_ATOMS: atom_id res chain seq x y z
N MET A 1 24.00 -16.20 0.96
CA MET A 1 22.55 -15.93 0.82
C MET A 1 22.27 -15.87 -0.67
N PRO A 2 21.51 -16.80 -1.25
CA PRO A 2 21.06 -16.66 -2.64
C PRO A 2 20.20 -15.38 -2.77
N LEU A 3 20.26 -14.74 -3.93
CA LEU A 3 19.45 -13.56 -4.22
C LEU A 3 17.96 -13.97 -4.14
N PRO A 4 17.09 -13.20 -3.46
CA PRO A 4 15.65 -13.45 -3.49
C PRO A 4 15.12 -13.40 -4.93
N ASP A 5 14.17 -14.26 -5.24
CA ASP A 5 13.45 -14.16 -6.51
C ASP A 5 12.42 -13.01 -6.42
N PHE A 6 12.78 -11.86 -6.98
CA PHE A 6 11.93 -10.68 -7.05
C PHE A 6 10.73 -10.83 -8.01
N THR A 7 10.66 -11.94 -8.75
CA THR A 7 9.56 -12.24 -9.65
C THR A 7 8.58 -13.24 -9.07
N SER A 8 8.85 -13.78 -7.88
CA SER A 8 7.97 -14.74 -7.23
C SER A 8 6.61 -14.12 -6.90
N PRO A 9 5.50 -14.64 -7.45
CA PRO A 9 4.16 -14.13 -7.19
C PRO A 9 3.66 -14.46 -5.78
N THR A 10 4.35 -15.33 -5.04
CA THR A 10 4.02 -15.62 -3.63
C THR A 10 4.58 -14.54 -2.71
N THR A 11 5.79 -14.06 -2.97
CA THR A 11 6.44 -13.00 -2.19
C THR A 11 5.99 -11.62 -2.66
N PHE A 12 5.79 -11.44 -3.97
CA PHE A 12 5.38 -10.18 -4.59
C PHE A 12 4.07 -10.36 -5.39
N PRO A 13 2.95 -10.61 -4.70
CA PRO A 13 1.66 -10.82 -5.37
C PRO A 13 1.17 -9.56 -6.08
N PRO A 14 0.42 -9.70 -7.19
CA PRO A 14 -0.28 -8.58 -7.78
C PRO A 14 -1.36 -8.02 -6.85
N PHE A 15 -1.75 -6.77 -7.09
CA PHE A 15 -2.76 -6.08 -6.30
C PHE A 15 -4.10 -6.81 -6.31
N THR A 16 -4.43 -7.53 -7.38
CA THR A 16 -5.70 -8.26 -7.50
C THR A 16 -5.75 -9.55 -6.68
N SER A 17 -4.61 -10.09 -6.25
CA SER A 17 -4.55 -11.35 -5.48
C SER A 17 -4.37 -11.14 -3.97
N ILE A 18 -4.05 -9.91 -3.53
CA ILE A 18 -3.96 -9.62 -2.09
C ILE A 18 -5.35 -9.57 -1.43
N PRO A 19 -5.45 -9.93 -0.14
CA PRO A 19 -6.73 -10.04 0.55
C PRO A 19 -7.43 -8.69 0.73
N THR A 20 -8.76 -8.71 0.81
CA THR A 20 -9.55 -7.52 1.12
C THR A 20 -9.61 -7.27 2.63
N THR A 21 -9.84 -6.03 3.06
CA THR A 21 -10.03 -5.66 4.48
C THR A 21 -11.29 -6.25 5.10
N THR A 22 -12.27 -6.65 4.28
CA THR A 22 -13.49 -7.35 4.71
C THR A 22 -13.28 -8.84 4.94
N THR A 23 -12.16 -9.40 4.50
CA THR A 23 -11.83 -10.81 4.77
C THR A 23 -11.40 -10.93 6.24
N PRO A 24 -12.12 -11.69 7.09
CA PRO A 24 -11.73 -11.84 8.47
C PRO A 24 -10.34 -12.44 8.53
N SER A 25 -9.43 -11.73 9.21
CA SER A 25 -8.14 -12.29 9.55
C SER A 25 -8.35 -13.24 10.72
N ASN A 26 -8.49 -14.54 10.45
CA ASN A 26 -8.35 -15.52 11.52
C ASN A 26 -6.93 -15.37 12.06
N SER A 27 -6.82 -14.88 13.30
CA SER A 27 -5.55 -14.60 13.97
C SER A 27 -4.60 -15.81 14.01
N ASP A 28 -5.15 -17.03 13.92
CA ASP A 28 -4.40 -18.29 13.85
C ASP A 28 -3.77 -18.58 12.48
N GLN A 29 -4.26 -18.00 11.37
CA GLN A 29 -3.68 -18.20 10.03
C GLN A 29 -2.57 -17.21 9.67
N GLN A 30 -2.42 -16.11 10.41
CA GLN A 30 -1.35 -15.13 10.17
C GLN A 30 0.04 -15.63 10.58
N GLN A 31 0.13 -16.66 11.43
CA GLN A 31 1.42 -17.18 11.91
C GLN A 31 2.10 -18.16 10.93
N GLN A 32 1.40 -18.61 9.87
CA GLN A 32 1.92 -19.58 8.89
C GLN A 32 2.00 -19.04 7.46
N GLN A 33 1.52 -17.82 7.20
CA GLN A 33 1.63 -17.20 5.88
C GLN A 33 3.01 -16.54 5.73
N GLU A 34 3.76 -16.94 4.71
CA GLU A 34 5.02 -16.28 4.37
C GLU A 34 4.80 -14.78 4.18
N PRO A 35 5.75 -13.93 4.62
CA PRO A 35 5.63 -12.49 4.44
C PRO A 35 5.60 -12.14 2.97
N TYR A 36 4.53 -11.47 2.54
CA TYR A 36 4.41 -10.93 1.19
C TYR A 36 4.47 -9.40 1.20
N TYR A 37 4.90 -8.85 0.08
CA TYR A 37 5.05 -7.43 -0.15
C TYR A 37 4.36 -7.06 -1.45
N LEU A 38 3.38 -6.17 -1.38
CA LEU A 38 2.83 -5.58 -2.59
C LEU A 38 3.82 -4.53 -3.11
N LEU A 39 4.34 -4.74 -4.31
CA LEU A 39 5.16 -3.76 -5.01
C LEU A 39 4.28 -2.83 -5.84
N ALA A 40 4.50 -1.54 -5.70
CA ALA A 40 3.72 -0.53 -6.40
C ALA A 40 4.60 0.62 -6.89
N GLN A 41 4.56 0.94 -8.18
CA GLN A 41 5.24 2.09 -8.73
C GLN A 41 4.35 3.33 -8.64
N ILE A 42 4.88 4.43 -8.12
CA ILE A 42 4.14 5.69 -7.97
C ILE A 42 3.99 6.36 -9.34
N HIS A 43 2.74 6.53 -9.78
CA HIS A 43 2.41 7.26 -11.01
C HIS A 43 2.11 8.73 -10.74
N GLN A 44 1.31 9.02 -9.72
CA GLN A 44 0.83 10.38 -9.45
C GLN A 44 0.58 10.60 -7.96
N ASN A 45 0.86 11.81 -7.50
CA ASN A 45 0.40 12.29 -6.19
C ASN A 45 -0.97 12.96 -6.37
N MET A 46 -1.99 12.46 -5.68
CA MET A 46 -3.38 12.90 -5.74
C MET A 46 -3.87 13.41 -4.37
N THR A 47 -2.95 13.88 -3.53
CA THR A 47 -3.26 14.39 -2.19
C THR A 47 -4.20 15.59 -2.29
N LEU A 48 -5.44 15.42 -1.82
CA LEU A 48 -6.45 16.49 -1.73
C LEU A 48 -6.78 16.77 -0.25
N THR A 49 -7.30 15.77 0.45
CA THR A 49 -7.59 15.83 1.89
C THR A 49 -6.69 14.88 2.66
N LYS A 50 -6.60 13.62 2.24
CA LYS A 50 -5.65 12.64 2.77
C LYS A 50 -4.45 12.46 1.83
N PRO A 51 -3.23 12.26 2.35
CA PRO A 51 -2.08 11.95 1.51
C PRO A 51 -2.33 10.67 0.71
N THR A 52 -2.41 10.81 -0.61
CA THR A 52 -2.85 9.74 -1.52
C THR A 52 -1.96 9.67 -2.75
N LEU A 53 -1.47 8.48 -3.06
CA LEU A 53 -0.67 8.20 -4.25
C LEU A 53 -1.43 7.23 -5.16
N VAL A 54 -1.48 7.54 -6.45
CA VAL A 54 -1.91 6.58 -7.47
C VAL A 54 -0.69 5.77 -7.88
N CYS A 55 -0.80 4.46 -7.74
CA CYS A 55 0.27 3.52 -8.03
C CYS A 55 -0.18 2.43 -9.00
N THR A 56 0.78 1.73 -9.58
CA THR A 56 0.57 0.54 -10.42
C THR A 56 1.41 -0.62 -9.91
N ASP A 57 0.86 -1.83 -9.94
CA ASP A 57 1.65 -3.04 -9.63
C ASP A 57 2.44 -3.54 -10.86
N ALA A 58 3.13 -4.68 -10.70
CA ALA A 58 3.86 -5.34 -11.79
C ALA A 58 2.95 -5.82 -12.95
N THR A 59 1.64 -5.92 -12.74
CA THR A 59 0.65 -6.29 -13.77
C THR A 59 -0.02 -5.08 -14.42
N ASN A 60 0.47 -3.86 -14.14
CA ASN A 60 -0.13 -2.59 -14.54
C ASN A 60 -1.55 -2.35 -13.99
N THR A 61 -1.93 -3.01 -12.90
CA THR A 61 -3.19 -2.72 -12.21
C THR A 61 -3.02 -1.41 -11.43
N SER A 62 -3.88 -0.43 -11.70
CA SER A 62 -3.86 0.87 -11.02
C SER A 62 -4.73 0.88 -9.77
N PHE A 63 -4.20 1.44 -8.68
CA PHE A 63 -4.89 1.58 -7.40
C PHE A 63 -4.37 2.79 -6.61
N ALA A 64 -5.12 3.21 -5.60
CA ALA A 64 -4.71 4.31 -4.72
C ALA A 64 -4.14 3.79 -3.41
N VAL A 65 -2.99 4.31 -3.02
CA VAL A 65 -2.38 4.12 -1.70
C VAL A 65 -2.68 5.35 -0.86
N VAL A 66 -3.45 5.15 0.20
CA VAL A 66 -3.87 6.21 1.14
C VAL A 66 -3.05 6.08 2.41
N PHE A 67 -2.38 7.16 2.81
CA PHE A 67 -1.61 7.16 4.05
C PHE A 67 -2.51 7.63 5.20
N GLY A 68 -2.58 6.83 6.26
CA GLY A 68 -3.30 7.21 7.47
C GLY A 68 -2.58 8.36 8.19
N SER A 69 -3.35 9.34 8.70
CA SER A 69 -2.80 10.41 9.53
C SER A 69 -2.22 9.82 10.82
N ARG A 70 -1.02 10.26 11.22
CA ARG A 70 -0.43 9.86 12.49
C ARG A 70 -1.20 10.55 13.63
N PRO A 71 -1.61 9.84 14.70
CA PRO A 71 -2.43 10.42 15.77
C PRO A 71 -1.76 11.55 16.57
N ALA A 72 -0.45 11.81 16.34
CA ALA A 72 0.33 12.82 17.07
C ALA A 72 0.88 13.96 16.17
N SER A 73 0.61 13.94 14.87
CA SER A 73 0.90 15.09 14.00
C SER A 73 -0.43 15.75 13.66
N GLY A 74 -0.52 17.07 13.82
CA GLY A 74 -1.69 17.85 13.42
C GLY A 74 -2.07 17.64 11.93
N PRO A 75 -3.14 18.31 11.47
CA PRO A 75 -3.82 17.99 10.21
C PRO A 75 -2.81 17.89 9.05
N ASP A 76 -2.72 16.69 8.48
CA ASP A 76 -2.16 16.35 7.15
C ASP A 76 -0.91 17.12 6.69
N THR A 77 0.11 17.20 7.56
CA THR A 77 1.45 17.73 7.21
C THR A 77 2.41 16.66 6.69
N LEU A 78 1.90 15.56 6.14
CA LEU A 78 2.76 14.50 5.59
C LEU A 78 3.24 14.89 4.19
N ASP A 79 4.42 15.51 4.12
CA ASP A 79 5.09 15.79 2.85
C ASP A 79 5.68 14.50 2.26
N LEU A 80 4.87 13.81 1.46
CA LEU A 80 5.24 12.58 0.77
C LEU A 80 6.49 12.76 -0.12
N SER A 81 6.65 13.94 -0.74
CA SER A 81 7.77 14.22 -1.63
C SER A 81 9.09 14.30 -0.86
N ARG A 82 9.09 14.96 0.32
CA ARG A 82 10.27 15.00 1.22
C ARG A 82 10.66 13.62 1.76
N LEU A 83 9.67 12.73 1.91
CA LEU A 83 9.91 11.33 2.31
C LEU A 83 10.38 10.45 1.15
N GLY A 84 10.55 11.01 -0.06
CA GLY A 84 11.03 10.29 -1.23
C GLY A 84 9.94 9.58 -2.03
N TYR A 85 8.67 9.73 -1.65
CA TYR A 85 7.52 9.20 -2.41
C TYR A 85 7.21 10.10 -3.61
N ARG A 86 8.02 9.95 -4.66
CA ARG A 86 7.92 10.68 -5.92
C ARG A 86 7.52 9.77 -7.07
N ARG A 87 7.01 10.37 -8.15
CA ARG A 87 6.71 9.63 -9.39
C ARG A 87 7.92 8.81 -9.85
N GLY A 88 7.66 7.58 -10.25
CA GLY A 88 8.67 6.62 -10.69
C GLY A 88 9.34 5.81 -9.58
N ALA A 89 9.21 6.22 -8.31
CA ALA A 89 9.70 5.41 -7.18
C ALA A 89 8.80 4.21 -6.91
N THR A 90 9.37 3.16 -6.32
CA THR A 90 8.68 1.91 -5.99
C THR A 90 8.42 1.82 -4.49
N LEU A 91 7.18 1.53 -4.13
CA LEU A 91 6.72 1.21 -2.79
C LEU A 91 6.77 -0.30 -2.58
N ALA A 92 7.22 -0.73 -1.40
CA ALA A 92 7.04 -2.08 -0.90
C ALA A 92 6.11 -2.04 0.30
N LEU A 93 4.93 -2.65 0.17
CA LEU A 93 3.87 -2.60 1.18
C LEU A 93 3.72 -3.99 1.82
N PRO A 94 4.33 -4.24 3.00
CA PRO A 94 4.21 -5.52 3.67
C PRO A 94 2.78 -5.77 4.13
N GLY A 95 2.24 -6.95 3.86
CA GLY A 95 0.90 -7.34 4.33
C GLY A 95 -0.23 -6.43 3.84
N ALA A 96 -0.06 -5.81 2.67
CA ALA A 96 -1.02 -4.88 2.10
C ALA A 96 -2.40 -5.51 1.91
N ARG A 97 -3.45 -4.77 2.27
CA ARG A 97 -4.85 -5.20 2.09
C ARG A 97 -5.58 -4.26 1.15
N ARG A 98 -6.55 -4.81 0.42
CA ARG A 98 -7.43 -4.04 -0.47
C ARG A 98 -8.68 -3.63 0.27
N THR A 99 -8.96 -2.35 0.28
CA THR A 99 -10.23 -1.82 0.74
C THR A 99 -11.13 -1.61 -0.49
N PRO A 100 -12.31 -2.24 -0.54
CA PRO A 100 -13.26 -1.97 -1.60
C PRO A 100 -13.73 -0.51 -1.54
N PRO A 101 -14.11 0.09 -2.68
CA PRO A 101 -14.71 1.41 -2.68
C PRO A 101 -15.94 1.44 -1.78
N LYS A 102 -16.12 2.53 -1.01
CA LYS A 102 -17.34 2.73 -0.23
C LYS A 102 -18.49 3.03 -1.18
N GLU A 103 -19.56 2.25 -1.10
CA GLU A 103 -20.80 2.53 -1.82
C GLU A 103 -21.30 3.94 -1.45
N GLY A 104 -21.46 4.79 -2.46
CA GLY A 104 -21.98 6.16 -2.31
C GLY A 104 -20.95 7.29 -2.31
N ASP A 105 -19.64 7.02 -2.18
CA ASP A 105 -18.61 8.08 -2.01
C ASP A 105 -17.91 8.49 -3.33
N GLY A 106 -18.44 8.08 -4.49
CA GLY A 106 -17.88 8.39 -5.81
C GLY A 106 -16.49 7.79 -6.11
N SER A 107 -15.82 7.19 -5.12
CA SER A 107 -14.57 6.46 -5.27
C SER A 107 -14.82 5.18 -6.08
N ARG A 108 -14.23 5.09 -7.28
CA ARG A 108 -14.44 3.95 -8.20
C ARG A 108 -13.32 2.90 -8.17
N GLY A 109 -12.36 3.03 -7.25
CA GLY A 109 -11.17 2.18 -7.19
C GLY A 109 -10.98 1.55 -5.82
N PHE A 110 -10.37 0.36 -5.81
CA PHE A 110 -9.84 -0.23 -4.60
C PHE A 110 -8.68 0.62 -4.07
N THR A 111 -8.61 0.75 -2.76
CA THR A 111 -7.52 1.46 -2.09
C THR A 111 -6.72 0.52 -1.20
N THR A 112 -5.47 0.88 -0.93
CA THR A 112 -4.70 0.27 0.15
C THR A 112 -4.35 1.35 1.16
N GLU A 113 -4.68 1.11 2.42
CA GLU A 113 -4.29 2.00 3.50
C GLU A 113 -2.94 1.59 4.08
N VAL A 114 -2.06 2.57 4.24
CA VAL A 114 -0.73 2.37 4.81
C VAL A 114 -0.60 3.26 6.04
N THR A 115 -0.32 2.63 7.17
CA THR A 115 0.11 3.33 8.37
C THR A 115 1.62 3.43 8.33
N LEU A 116 2.16 4.65 8.26
CA LEU A 116 3.60 4.85 8.39
C LEU A 116 4.05 4.43 9.79
N MET A 117 4.66 3.24 9.88
CA MET A 117 5.33 2.80 11.10
C MET A 117 6.50 3.75 11.40
N LYS A 118 6.68 4.11 12.68
CA LYS A 118 7.84 4.90 13.11
C LYS A 118 9.10 4.07 12.86
N GLY A 119 9.99 4.60 12.02
CA GLY A 119 11.37 4.15 11.95
C GLY A 119 11.71 3.33 10.72
N LEU A 120 12.23 4.01 9.71
CA LEU A 120 13.44 3.59 8.99
C LEU A 120 13.97 4.83 8.24
N ALA A 121 14.29 5.86 9.02
CA ALA A 121 15.26 6.86 8.60
C ALA A 121 16.57 6.44 9.28
N THR A 122 17.36 5.66 8.55
CA THR A 122 18.81 5.56 8.80
C THR A 122 19.49 6.75 8.16
#